data_AF-A0A9D7TZU7-F1
#
_entry.id   AF-A0A9D7TZU7-F1
#
_cell.length_a   1.000
_cell.length_b   1.000
_cell.length_c   1.000
_cell.angle_alpha   90.00
_cell.angle_beta   90.00
_cell.angle_gamma   90.00
#
_symmetry.space_group_name_H-M   'P 1'
#
loop_
_entity.id
_entity.type
_entity.pdbx_description
1 polymer ?
#
loop_
_entity_poly.entity_id
_entity_poly.type
_entity_poly.pdbx_seq_one_letter_code
_entity_poly.pdbx_strand_id
1 'polypeptide(L)'
;MKNKVTIFLIIIISRVTSAQVTTLPNSIGIGQTINTAIPLHINKSGEVARFQGASPYVTFYDALNFKGYIQAISDHLEIGTQNFNNLDFYTNFLPRFRIDGTTGQVTAFEKINANNGIRLSGPLQAENESVGPAGSVLVSRGNATPAWEEQKVGFRVITPVIVIPNYSNTEIVTYNFPTFNDGSGFNKNTGVFTAPSSGLYSFNVKINLHNTTTPLYDFIGQIGIIKNSFLNLQYITRFSTDNNYFTTLESNFLIRLDQNDAVKFSFFQVSGHAISLNIAADMSGFKVY
;
A
#
# COMPACT_ATOMS: atom_id res chain seq x y z
N MET A 1 -102.58 -77.71 -21.71
CA MET A 1 -102.07 -76.40 -22.18
C MET A 1 -100.63 -76.26 -21.71
N LYS A 2 -99.65 -76.15 -22.61
CA LYS A 2 -98.22 -76.03 -22.25
C LYS A 2 -97.89 -74.56 -22.00
N ASN A 3 -97.54 -74.21 -20.76
CA ASN A 3 -97.06 -72.88 -20.41
C ASN A 3 -95.67 -72.66 -21.03
N LYS A 4 -95.59 -71.80 -22.05
CA LYS A 4 -94.32 -71.31 -22.58
C LYS A 4 -93.87 -70.14 -21.70
N VAL A 5 -92.75 -70.32 -21.01
CA VAL A 5 -92.04 -69.23 -20.33
C VAL A 5 -91.13 -68.57 -21.36
N THR A 6 -91.38 -67.29 -21.63
CA THR A 6 -90.51 -66.47 -22.47
C THR A 6 -89.50 -65.76 -21.56
N ILE A 7 -88.23 -66.12 -21.67
CA ILE A 7 -87.13 -65.45 -20.96
C ILE A 7 -86.60 -64.34 -21.88
N PHE A 8 -86.68 -63.09 -21.43
CA PHE A 8 -86.01 -61.97 -22.10
C PHE A 8 -84.57 -61.89 -21.59
N LEU A 9 -83.61 -62.10 -22.50
CA LEU A 9 -82.20 -61.83 -22.25
C LEU A 9 -81.92 -60.35 -22.56
N ILE A 10 -81.70 -59.54 -21.53
CA ILE A 10 -81.28 -58.14 -21.70
C ILE A 10 -79.75 -58.10 -21.70
N ILE A 11 -79.15 -57.87 -22.87
CA ILE A 11 -77.71 -57.64 -22.99
C ILE A 11 -77.45 -56.15 -22.80
N ILE A 12 -76.88 -55.78 -21.65
CA ILE A 12 -76.44 -54.41 -21.39
C ILE A 12 -75.03 -54.25 -21.98
N ILE A 13 -74.92 -53.53 -23.10
CA ILE A 13 -73.63 -53.18 -23.71
C ILE A 13 -73.17 -51.85 -23.09
N SER A 14 -72.35 -51.91 -22.04
CA SER A 14 -71.70 -50.73 -21.47
C SER A 14 -70.51 -50.33 -22.34
N ARG A 15 -70.59 -49.16 -22.99
CA ARG A 15 -69.42 -48.52 -23.62
C ARG A 15 -68.51 -48.00 -22.53
N VAL A 16 -67.40 -48.67 -22.28
CA VAL A 16 -66.30 -48.12 -21.49
C VAL A 16 -65.54 -47.14 -22.37
N THR A 17 -65.85 -45.86 -22.27
CA THR A 17 -64.95 -44.82 -22.80
C THR A 17 -63.80 -44.70 -21.81
N SER A 18 -62.67 -45.32 -22.14
CA SER A 18 -61.40 -45.08 -21.44
C SER A 18 -61.04 -43.61 -21.62
N ALA A 19 -61.34 -42.79 -20.62
CA ALA A 19 -60.79 -41.44 -20.56
C ALA A 19 -59.30 -41.57 -20.25
N GLN A 20 -58.45 -41.45 -21.27
CA GLN A 20 -57.02 -41.30 -21.07
C GLN A 20 -56.76 -39.87 -20.59
N VAL A 21 -56.44 -39.73 -19.31
CA VAL A 21 -55.88 -38.48 -18.80
C VAL A 21 -54.41 -38.46 -19.19
N THR A 22 -54.08 -37.78 -20.28
CA THR A 22 -52.71 -37.46 -20.65
C THR A 22 -52.29 -36.21 -19.89
N THR A 23 -51.63 -36.37 -18.74
CA THR A 23 -50.88 -35.27 -18.15
C THR A 23 -49.59 -35.09 -18.95
N LEU A 24 -49.53 -34.06 -19.80
CA LEU A 24 -48.24 -33.58 -20.27
C LEU A 24 -47.49 -33.07 -19.03
N PRO A 25 -46.29 -33.54 -18.70
CA PRO A 25 -45.54 -33.02 -17.56
C PRO A 25 -44.98 -31.66 -17.97
N ASN A 26 -45.81 -30.60 -17.90
CA ASN A 26 -45.40 -29.24 -18.20
C ASN A 26 -44.89 -28.48 -16.96
N SER A 27 -45.01 -29.07 -15.76
CA SER A 27 -44.37 -28.62 -14.52
C SER A 27 -44.43 -29.74 -13.49
N ILE A 28 -43.31 -30.16 -12.90
CA ILE A 28 -43.34 -30.94 -11.66
C ILE A 28 -43.80 -29.98 -10.56
N GLY A 29 -45.10 -29.98 -10.24
CA GLY A 29 -45.65 -29.19 -9.14
C GLY A 29 -45.55 -29.95 -7.82
N ILE A 30 -44.62 -29.54 -6.95
CA ILE A 30 -44.64 -29.89 -5.53
C ILE A 30 -44.95 -28.59 -4.77
N GLY A 31 -46.24 -28.32 -4.50
CA GLY A 31 -46.71 -27.13 -3.77
C GLY A 31 -48.03 -26.53 -4.30
N GLN A 32 -48.82 -25.89 -3.42
CA GLN A 32 -50.24 -25.55 -3.65
C GLN A 32 -50.53 -24.32 -4.54
N THR A 33 -49.53 -23.67 -5.11
CA THR A 33 -49.71 -22.52 -6.02
C THR A 33 -48.66 -22.58 -7.13
N ILE A 34 -48.98 -23.33 -8.18
CA ILE A 34 -48.11 -23.53 -9.33
C ILE A 34 -48.27 -22.33 -10.28
N ASN A 35 -47.27 -21.45 -10.34
CA ASN A 35 -47.12 -20.59 -11.51
C ASN A 35 -46.62 -21.50 -12.66
N THR A 36 -47.46 -21.70 -13.66
CA THR A 36 -47.24 -22.61 -14.79
C THR A 36 -46.11 -22.18 -15.74
N ALA A 37 -45.42 -21.07 -15.47
CA ALA A 37 -44.47 -20.44 -16.39
C ALA A 37 -43.00 -20.89 -16.27
N ILE A 38 -42.62 -21.72 -15.30
CA ILE A 38 -41.22 -22.15 -15.10
C ILE A 38 -41.11 -23.68 -15.09
N PRO A 39 -40.90 -24.32 -16.25
CA PRO A 39 -40.64 -25.75 -16.31
C PRO A 39 -39.27 -26.15 -15.74
N LEU A 40 -39.22 -27.31 -15.07
CA LEU A 40 -37.98 -28.05 -14.80
C LEU A 40 -37.79 -29.12 -15.88
N HIS A 41 -36.88 -28.91 -16.84
CA HIS A 41 -36.63 -29.85 -17.94
C HIS A 41 -35.14 -30.25 -18.04
N ILE A 42 -34.87 -31.40 -18.66
CA ILE A 42 -33.52 -31.82 -19.12
C ILE A 42 -33.50 -31.62 -20.64
N ASN A 43 -32.80 -30.60 -21.13
CA ASN A 43 -32.85 -30.20 -22.55
C ASN A 43 -31.58 -30.56 -23.34
N LYS A 44 -30.53 -31.08 -22.68
CA LYS A 44 -29.27 -31.46 -23.31
C LYS A 44 -28.63 -32.68 -22.62
N SER A 45 -27.86 -33.45 -23.37
CA SER A 45 -27.03 -34.53 -22.80
C SER A 45 -26.05 -33.94 -21.77
N GLY A 46 -26.06 -34.47 -20.55
CA GLY A 46 -25.25 -33.98 -19.43
C GLY A 46 -25.87 -32.84 -18.60
N GLU A 47 -27.03 -32.30 -18.98
CA GLU A 47 -27.76 -31.29 -18.18
C GLU A 47 -28.60 -31.99 -17.10
N VAL A 48 -28.34 -31.68 -15.82
CA VAL A 48 -29.07 -32.31 -14.70
C VAL A 48 -30.40 -31.61 -14.42
N ALA A 49 -30.44 -30.28 -14.56
CA ALA A 49 -31.63 -29.47 -14.36
C ALA A 49 -31.49 -28.13 -15.12
N ARG A 50 -32.61 -27.63 -15.65
CA ARG A 50 -32.75 -26.29 -16.21
C ARG A 50 -34.01 -25.62 -15.65
N PHE A 51 -33.86 -24.37 -15.23
CA PHE A 51 -34.96 -23.48 -14.86
C PHE A 51 -35.05 -22.36 -15.90
N GLN A 52 -36.15 -22.28 -16.64
CA GLN A 52 -36.33 -21.32 -17.73
C GLN A 52 -37.65 -20.58 -17.57
N GLY A 53 -37.62 -19.25 -17.61
CA GLY A 53 -38.80 -18.39 -17.46
C GLY A 53 -38.40 -16.93 -17.26
N ALA A 54 -39.37 -16.09 -16.88
CA ALA A 54 -39.10 -14.70 -16.49
C ALA A 54 -38.52 -14.68 -15.07
N SER A 55 -37.22 -14.34 -14.96
CA SER A 55 -36.46 -14.25 -13.71
C SER A 55 -36.49 -15.49 -12.79
N PRO A 56 -36.12 -16.68 -13.28
CA PRO A 56 -36.17 -17.91 -12.50
C PRO A 56 -35.22 -17.84 -11.30
N TYR A 57 -35.65 -18.37 -10.16
CA TYR A 57 -34.88 -18.36 -8.92
C TYR A 57 -34.95 -19.69 -8.16
N VAL A 58 -33.94 -19.93 -7.34
CA VAL A 58 -33.88 -20.97 -6.31
C VAL A 58 -33.76 -20.27 -4.97
N THR A 59 -34.71 -20.49 -4.06
CA THR A 59 -34.66 -19.94 -2.69
C THR A 59 -34.23 -20.99 -1.69
N PHE A 60 -33.49 -20.56 -0.67
CA PHE A 60 -33.02 -21.39 0.43
C PHE A 60 -33.70 -20.96 1.72
N TYR A 61 -34.24 -21.93 2.45
CA TYR A 61 -34.90 -21.74 3.74
C TYR A 61 -34.25 -22.63 4.80
N ASP A 62 -34.22 -22.13 6.03
CA ASP A 62 -33.97 -22.92 7.24
C ASP A 62 -35.28 -22.98 8.03
N ALA A 63 -35.94 -24.14 7.96
CA ALA A 63 -37.34 -24.31 8.29
C ALA A 63 -38.24 -23.30 7.55
N LEU A 64 -38.90 -22.38 8.26
CA LEU A 64 -39.76 -21.34 7.68
C LEU A 64 -39.02 -20.02 7.43
N ASN A 65 -37.73 -19.93 7.78
CA ASN A 65 -36.96 -18.71 7.68
C ASN A 65 -36.22 -18.67 6.34
N PHE A 66 -36.50 -17.66 5.52
CA PHE A 66 -35.76 -17.41 4.29
C PHE A 66 -34.29 -17.11 4.61
N LYS A 67 -33.35 -17.68 3.85
CA LYS A 67 -31.91 -17.45 4.06
C LYS A 67 -31.25 -16.76 2.88
N GLY A 68 -31.70 -17.04 1.66
CA GLY A 68 -31.17 -16.43 0.46
C GLY A 68 -31.67 -17.07 -0.82
N TYR A 69 -31.06 -16.69 -1.94
CA TYR A 69 -31.45 -17.13 -3.26
C TYR A 69 -30.31 -17.12 -4.27
N ILE A 70 -30.51 -17.84 -5.36
CA ILE A 70 -29.80 -17.70 -6.62
C ILE A 70 -30.85 -17.38 -7.68
N GLN A 71 -30.71 -16.28 -8.40
CA GLN A 71 -31.69 -15.82 -9.38
C GLN A 71 -31.02 -15.35 -10.66
N ALA A 72 -31.55 -15.77 -11.81
CA ALA A 72 -31.23 -15.11 -13.07
C ALA A 72 -32.13 -13.90 -13.24
N ILE A 73 -31.56 -12.72 -13.50
CA ILE A 73 -32.28 -11.48 -13.78
C ILE A 73 -31.75 -10.97 -15.11
N SER A 74 -32.62 -10.53 -16.03
CA SER A 74 -32.29 -9.92 -17.32
C SER A 74 -30.85 -10.10 -17.84
N ASP A 75 -29.90 -9.32 -17.33
CA ASP A 75 -28.50 -9.23 -17.76
C ASP A 75 -27.45 -9.88 -16.82
N HIS A 76 -27.83 -10.45 -15.66
CA HIS A 76 -26.91 -11.04 -14.71
C HIS A 76 -27.47 -12.22 -13.89
N LEU A 77 -26.57 -12.96 -13.24
CA LEU A 77 -26.91 -13.94 -12.22
C LEU A 77 -26.65 -13.31 -10.85
N GLU A 78 -27.65 -13.35 -9.98
CA GLU A 78 -27.59 -12.83 -8.64
C GLU A 78 -27.54 -13.97 -7.61
N ILE A 79 -26.73 -13.77 -6.56
CA ILE A 79 -26.69 -14.60 -5.36
C ILE A 79 -26.88 -13.66 -4.19
N GLY A 80 -27.96 -13.83 -3.44
CA GLY A 80 -28.36 -12.91 -2.37
C GLY A 80 -28.74 -13.63 -1.09
N THR A 81 -28.71 -12.91 0.02
CA THR A 81 -29.12 -13.38 1.35
C THR A 81 -30.25 -12.50 1.89
N GLN A 82 -31.01 -13.01 2.88
CA GLN A 82 -31.97 -12.16 3.59
C GLN A 82 -31.23 -11.04 4.35
N ASN A 83 -31.87 -9.87 4.52
CA ASN A 83 -31.36 -8.75 5.29
C ASN A 83 -30.60 -9.20 6.57
N PHE A 84 -29.39 -8.67 6.76
CA PHE A 84 -28.49 -8.97 7.89
C PHE A 84 -27.82 -10.35 7.89
N ASN A 85 -28.14 -11.25 6.95
CA ASN A 85 -27.43 -12.51 6.81
C ASN A 85 -26.18 -12.35 5.94
N ASN A 86 -25.07 -12.94 6.37
CA ASN A 86 -23.83 -12.95 5.61
C ASN A 86 -23.92 -13.89 4.40
N LEU A 87 -23.26 -13.51 3.30
CA LEU A 87 -22.91 -14.45 2.22
C LEU A 87 -21.50 -14.97 2.48
N ASP A 88 -21.41 -16.23 2.91
CA ASP A 88 -20.15 -16.85 3.31
C ASP A 88 -19.71 -17.97 2.36
N PHE A 89 -18.43 -17.96 2.01
CA PHE A 89 -17.77 -19.02 1.26
C PHE A 89 -16.87 -19.81 2.19
N TYR A 90 -17.20 -21.09 2.41
CA TYR A 90 -16.54 -21.96 3.38
C TYR A 90 -15.64 -23.01 2.71
N THR A 91 -14.52 -23.34 3.36
CA THR A 91 -13.79 -24.60 3.12
C THR A 91 -13.33 -25.18 4.45
N ASN A 92 -13.47 -26.50 4.64
CA ASN A 92 -13.17 -27.19 5.90
C ASN A 92 -13.88 -26.55 7.11
N PHE A 93 -15.16 -26.19 6.97
CA PHE A 93 -15.97 -25.55 8.02
C PHE A 93 -15.44 -24.18 8.51
N LEU A 94 -14.51 -23.55 7.78
CA LEU A 94 -14.01 -22.21 8.06
C LEU A 94 -14.40 -21.24 6.95
N PRO A 95 -14.83 -20.01 7.27
CA PRO A 95 -15.10 -19.00 6.27
C PRO A 95 -13.79 -18.53 5.64
N ARG A 96 -13.77 -18.41 4.32
CA ARG A 96 -12.62 -17.91 3.54
C ARG A 96 -12.88 -16.53 2.98
N PHE A 97 -14.13 -16.26 2.65
CA PHE A 97 -14.60 -14.98 2.14
C PHE A 97 -16.02 -14.73 2.64
N ARG A 98 -16.30 -13.49 3.04
CA ARG A 98 -17.61 -13.05 3.55
C ARG A 98 -17.99 -11.73 2.93
N ILE A 99 -19.27 -11.59 2.59
CA ILE A 99 -19.95 -10.30 2.46
C ILE A 99 -20.84 -10.16 3.69
N ASP A 100 -20.57 -9.16 4.53
CA ASP A 100 -21.33 -8.91 5.76
C ASP A 100 -22.73 -8.39 5.43
N GLY A 101 -23.76 -9.06 5.96
CA GLY A 101 -25.16 -8.73 5.66
C GLY A 101 -25.65 -7.43 6.31
N THR A 102 -24.90 -6.87 7.27
CA THR A 102 -25.24 -5.63 7.99
C THR A 102 -24.52 -4.44 7.40
N THR A 103 -23.21 -4.55 7.17
CA THR A 103 -22.37 -3.43 6.71
C THR A 103 -22.10 -3.46 5.21
N GLY A 104 -22.32 -4.59 4.54
CA GLY A 104 -21.88 -4.82 3.16
C GLY A 104 -20.36 -4.96 3.02
N GLN A 105 -19.61 -4.97 4.13
CA GLN A 105 -18.16 -5.11 4.10
C GLN A 105 -17.76 -6.48 3.54
N VAL A 106 -16.68 -6.48 2.76
CA VAL A 106 -16.09 -7.68 2.18
C VAL A 106 -14.87 -8.07 3.00
N THR A 107 -14.90 -9.26 3.58
CA THR A 107 -13.82 -9.80 4.41
C THR A 107 -13.24 -11.04 3.78
N ALA A 108 -11.94 -11.01 3.46
CA ALA A 108 -11.16 -12.20 3.14
C ALA A 108 -10.44 -12.68 4.41
N PHE A 109 -10.72 -13.90 4.85
CA PHE A 109 -10.09 -14.50 6.05
C PHE A 109 -8.73 -15.15 5.75
N GLU A 110 -8.38 -15.25 4.47
CA GLU A 110 -7.13 -15.80 3.98
C GLU A 110 -6.44 -14.84 3.01
N LYS A 111 -5.18 -15.16 2.68
CA LYS A 111 -4.41 -14.40 1.70
C LYS A 111 -5.12 -14.38 0.35
N ILE A 112 -5.35 -13.17 -0.18
CA ILE A 112 -5.77 -12.97 -1.58
C ILE A 112 -4.54 -13.16 -2.47
N ASN A 113 -4.36 -14.35 -3.05
CA ASN A 113 -3.33 -14.58 -4.05
C ASN A 113 -3.86 -14.25 -5.46
N ALA A 114 -3.57 -13.06 -5.95
CA ALA A 114 -4.08 -12.61 -7.24
C ALA A 114 -3.17 -12.91 -8.44
N ASN A 115 -1.97 -13.50 -8.25
CA ASN A 115 -0.91 -13.74 -9.26
C ASN A 115 -0.64 -12.53 -10.18
N ASN A 116 -1.54 -12.27 -11.13
CA ASN A 116 -1.58 -11.15 -12.07
C ASN A 116 -1.95 -9.78 -11.43
N GLY A 117 -1.86 -9.68 -10.10
CA GLY A 117 -2.08 -8.43 -9.35
C GLY A 117 -3.53 -8.16 -8.94
N ILE A 118 -3.70 -7.17 -8.06
CA ILE A 118 -5.00 -6.71 -7.56
C ILE A 118 -5.25 -5.32 -8.14
N ARG A 119 -6.39 -5.12 -8.80
CA ARG A 119 -6.83 -3.79 -9.22
C ARG A 119 -7.72 -3.20 -8.12
N LEU A 120 -7.21 -2.20 -7.41
CA LEU A 120 -7.97 -1.42 -6.44
C LEU A 120 -8.40 -0.11 -7.12
N SER A 121 -9.69 0.22 -7.10
CA SER A 121 -10.21 1.50 -7.60
C SER A 121 -10.86 2.27 -6.45
N GLY A 122 -10.37 3.48 -6.19
CA GLY A 122 -10.77 4.29 -5.04
C GLY A 122 -9.68 4.34 -3.95
N PRO A 123 -9.93 5.06 -2.84
CA PRO A 123 -9.01 5.14 -1.73
C PRO A 123 -8.82 3.76 -1.08
N LEU A 124 -7.57 3.37 -0.81
CA LEU A 124 -7.27 2.27 0.10
C LEU A 124 -7.27 2.81 1.52
N GLN A 125 -8.30 2.47 2.30
CA GLN A 125 -8.36 2.79 3.72
C GLN A 125 -8.01 1.53 4.51
N ALA A 126 -6.92 1.57 5.29
CA ALA A 126 -6.69 0.54 6.28
C ALA A 126 -7.60 0.84 7.48
N GLU A 127 -8.59 -0.02 7.73
CA GLU A 127 -9.46 0.12 8.89
C GLU A 127 -8.74 -0.38 10.15
N ASN A 128 -8.14 0.56 10.90
CA ASN A 128 -7.88 0.56 12.35
C ASN A 128 -6.86 1.66 12.68
N GLU A 129 -6.71 2.00 13.96
CA GLU A 129 -5.72 2.93 14.55
C GLU A 129 -4.23 2.64 14.20
N SER A 130 -3.97 1.67 13.32
CA SER A 130 -2.68 1.32 12.76
C SER A 130 -2.47 1.84 11.33
N VAL A 131 -3.26 2.82 10.88
CA VAL A 131 -2.76 3.75 9.85
C VAL A 131 -1.65 4.58 10.48
N GLY A 132 -0.49 4.62 9.83
CA GLY A 132 0.63 5.39 10.35
C GLY A 132 0.26 6.87 10.53
N PRO A 133 1.08 7.65 11.25
CA PRO A 133 0.88 9.09 11.40
C PRO A 133 0.64 9.78 10.05
N ALA A 134 -0.14 10.86 10.03
CA ALA A 134 -0.43 11.60 8.82
C ALA A 134 0.86 11.97 8.07
N GLY A 135 0.97 11.58 6.79
CA GLY A 135 2.16 11.80 5.97
C GLY A 135 3.19 10.65 5.96
N SER A 136 2.94 9.58 6.73
CA SER A 136 3.70 8.34 6.62
C SER A 136 3.22 7.45 5.47
N VAL A 137 4.13 6.63 4.93
CA VAL A 137 3.82 5.62 3.92
C VAL A 137 4.21 4.25 4.49
N LEU A 138 3.39 3.23 4.25
CA LEU A 138 3.73 1.85 4.60
C LEU A 138 4.83 1.39 3.65
N VAL A 139 6.04 1.22 4.17
CA VAL A 139 7.20 0.79 3.39
C VAL A 139 7.60 -0.63 3.75
N SER A 140 8.05 -1.39 2.75
CA SER A 140 8.70 -2.68 2.98
C SER A 140 10.14 -2.43 3.42
N ARG A 141 10.52 -2.96 4.59
CA ARG A 141 11.91 -2.98 5.08
C ARG A 141 12.72 -4.16 4.54
N GLY A 142 12.15 -4.98 3.65
CA GLY A 142 12.80 -6.19 3.14
C GLY A 142 12.98 -7.32 4.16
N ASN A 143 12.48 -7.16 5.39
CA ASN A 143 12.59 -8.14 6.49
C ASN A 143 11.22 -8.76 6.86
N ALA A 144 10.28 -8.75 5.92
CA ALA A 144 8.89 -9.20 6.08
C ALA A 144 8.01 -8.39 7.07
N THR A 145 8.56 -7.38 7.75
CA THR A 145 7.80 -6.48 8.63
C THR A 145 7.71 -5.10 7.99
N PRO A 146 6.59 -4.75 7.33
CA PRO A 146 6.40 -3.41 6.83
C PRO A 146 6.25 -2.43 8.01
N ALA A 147 6.70 -1.19 7.81
CA ALA A 147 6.61 -0.14 8.83
C ALA A 147 6.06 1.14 8.21
N TRP A 148 5.29 1.88 8.98
CA TRP A 148 4.91 3.23 8.62
C TRP A 148 6.10 4.16 8.86
N GLU A 149 6.58 4.79 7.79
CA GLU A 149 7.70 5.71 7.87
C GLU A 149 7.34 7.04 7.24
N GLU A 150 7.71 8.12 7.92
CA GLU A 150 7.81 9.42 7.27
C GLU A 150 9.01 9.38 6.32
N GLN A 151 8.78 9.57 5.03
CA GLN A 151 9.84 9.58 4.02
C GLN A 151 10.61 10.90 3.94
N LYS A 152 10.36 11.85 4.86
CA LYS A 152 11.04 13.13 4.89
C LYS A 152 12.34 13.00 5.67
N VAL A 153 13.44 12.87 4.94
CA VAL A 153 14.78 12.92 5.53
C VAL A 153 15.49 14.13 4.95
N GLY A 154 15.77 15.11 5.80
CA GLY A 154 16.55 16.27 5.41
C GLY A 154 16.86 17.19 6.57
N PHE A 155 17.91 17.98 6.41
CA PHE A 155 18.31 18.96 7.39
C PHE A 155 18.92 20.18 6.71
N ARG A 156 18.95 21.28 7.44
CA ARG A 156 19.81 22.43 7.16
C ARG A 156 20.32 22.98 8.48
N VAL A 157 21.59 23.31 8.52
CA VAL A 157 22.30 23.81 9.69
C VAL A 157 23.17 24.99 9.31
N ILE A 158 23.26 25.96 10.21
CA ILE A 158 24.10 27.14 10.04
C ILE A 158 25.07 27.21 11.21
N THR A 159 26.31 27.58 10.93
CA THR A 159 27.32 27.88 11.94
C THR A 159 27.56 29.39 11.93
N PRO A 160 27.38 30.09 13.07
CA PRO A 160 27.69 31.51 13.17
C PRO A 160 29.19 31.75 12.98
N VAL A 161 29.61 33.01 12.86
CA VAL A 161 31.03 33.35 12.70
C VAL A 161 31.85 32.86 13.89
N ILE A 162 32.77 31.93 13.66
CA ILE A 162 33.74 31.46 14.66
C ILE A 162 35.15 31.89 14.22
N VAL A 163 35.93 32.44 15.16
CA VAL A 163 37.37 32.69 14.98
C VAL A 163 38.12 31.42 15.34
N ILE A 164 38.87 30.85 14.40
CA ILE A 164 39.65 29.63 14.66
C ILE A 164 41.14 29.90 14.40
N PRO A 165 42.02 29.77 15.41
CA PRO A 165 43.45 29.73 15.19
C PRO A 165 43.79 28.42 14.48
N ASN A 166 44.15 28.52 13.20
CA ASN A 166 44.22 27.34 12.35
C ASN A 166 45.61 26.70 12.42
N TYR A 167 45.67 25.40 12.75
CA TYR A 167 46.86 24.56 12.63
C TYR A 167 46.67 23.62 11.43
N SER A 168 47.72 23.35 10.65
CA SER A 168 47.65 22.50 9.45
C SER A 168 46.95 21.15 9.73
N ASN A 169 46.07 20.70 8.82
CA ASN A 169 45.34 19.43 8.89
C ASN A 169 44.32 19.28 10.05
N THR A 170 43.86 20.38 10.65
CA THR A 170 42.80 20.32 11.67
C THR A 170 41.43 20.39 11.01
N GLU A 171 40.44 19.71 11.58
CA GLU A 171 39.03 19.90 11.24
C GLU A 171 38.52 21.21 11.86
N ILE A 172 37.96 22.08 11.02
CA ILE A 172 37.73 23.48 11.42
C ILE A 172 36.26 23.78 11.76
N VAL A 173 35.25 23.04 11.27
CA VAL A 173 33.85 23.46 11.42
C VAL A 173 32.99 22.40 12.11
N THR A 174 32.37 22.78 13.24
CA THR A 174 31.29 22.03 13.89
C THR A 174 29.98 22.79 13.70
N TYR A 175 28.93 22.12 13.23
CA TYR A 175 27.65 22.73 12.89
C TYR A 175 26.62 22.54 14.00
N ASN A 176 26.20 23.64 14.64
CA ASN A 176 25.51 23.57 15.93
C ASN A 176 24.06 24.12 15.92
N PHE A 177 23.63 24.84 14.88
CA PHE A 177 22.30 25.44 14.82
C PHE A 177 21.49 24.90 13.63
N PRO A 178 20.73 23.79 13.81
CA PRO A 178 19.82 23.32 12.79
C PRO A 178 18.63 24.28 12.62
N THR A 179 18.33 24.66 11.38
CA THR A 179 17.09 25.36 11.01
C THR A 179 15.92 24.40 10.82
N PHE A 180 16.19 23.16 10.38
CA PHE A 180 15.26 22.03 10.40
C PHE A 180 16.05 20.71 10.37
N ASN A 181 15.41 19.60 10.77
CA ASN A 181 16.02 18.27 10.86
C ASN A 181 14.97 17.15 10.76
N ASP A 182 14.31 17.07 9.61
CA ASP A 182 13.29 16.06 9.32
C ASP A 182 13.93 14.67 9.25
N GLY A 183 13.28 13.67 9.85
CA GLY A 183 13.83 12.34 10.02
C GLY A 183 14.92 12.23 11.10
N SER A 184 15.25 13.34 11.78
CA SER A 184 16.19 13.40 12.91
C SER A 184 17.58 12.79 12.66
N GLY A 185 18.03 12.78 11.40
CA GLY A 185 19.32 12.19 11.02
C GLY A 185 20.53 13.02 11.44
N PHE A 186 20.39 14.35 11.61
CA PHE A 186 21.50 15.22 11.99
C PHE A 186 21.63 15.39 13.51
N ASN A 187 22.84 15.21 14.05
CA ASN A 187 23.17 15.44 15.45
C ASN A 187 23.94 16.77 15.62
N LYS A 188 23.27 17.77 16.19
CA LYS A 188 23.83 19.12 16.42
C LYS A 188 25.01 19.18 17.40
N ASN A 189 25.16 18.20 18.28
CA ASN A 189 26.24 18.20 19.27
C ASN A 189 27.55 17.67 18.65
N THR A 190 27.44 16.84 17.61
CA THR A 190 28.60 16.21 16.95
C THR A 190 28.87 16.76 15.54
N GLY A 191 27.88 17.43 14.94
CA GLY A 191 27.94 17.88 13.55
C GLY A 191 27.80 16.74 12.52
N VAL A 192 27.34 15.57 12.96
CA VAL A 192 27.29 14.34 12.14
C VAL A 192 25.86 14.07 11.70
N PHE A 193 25.69 13.75 10.42
CA PHE A 193 24.47 13.17 9.86
C PHE A 193 24.57 11.65 9.84
N THR A 194 23.58 10.95 10.37
CA THR A 194 23.45 9.50 10.32
C THR A 194 22.27 9.12 9.44
N ALA A 195 22.51 8.33 8.39
CA ALA A 195 21.47 7.94 7.44
C ALA A 195 20.41 7.05 8.11
N PRO A 196 19.13 7.48 8.19
CA PRO A 196 18.08 6.70 8.85
C PRO A 196 17.66 5.46 8.04
N SER A 197 17.90 5.47 6.71
CA SER A 197 17.65 4.37 5.80
C SER A 197 18.64 4.38 4.63
N SER A 198 18.85 3.24 3.98
CA SER A 198 19.68 3.18 2.77
C SER A 198 19.04 3.99 1.63
N GLY A 199 19.87 4.65 0.82
CA GLY A 199 19.41 5.43 -0.33
C GLY A 199 20.47 6.34 -0.93
N LEU A 200 20.04 7.17 -1.88
CA LEU A 200 20.85 8.25 -2.44
C LEU A 200 20.59 9.54 -1.68
N TYR A 201 21.65 10.22 -1.24
CA TYR A 201 21.58 11.46 -0.49
C TYR A 201 22.31 12.57 -1.21
N SER A 202 21.71 13.76 -1.20
CA SER A 202 22.33 15.00 -1.69
C SER A 202 22.69 15.89 -0.52
N PHE A 203 23.88 16.48 -0.55
CA PHE A 203 24.34 17.45 0.43
C PHE A 203 24.93 18.67 -0.27
N ASN A 204 24.69 19.85 0.31
CA ASN A 204 25.30 21.10 -0.09
C ASN A 204 26.00 21.70 1.12
N VAL A 205 27.23 22.17 0.91
CA VAL A 205 28.03 22.86 1.92
C VAL A 205 28.48 24.17 1.35
N LYS A 206 28.20 25.25 2.08
CA LYS A 206 28.66 26.60 1.80
C LYS A 206 29.46 27.13 2.97
N ILE A 207 30.65 27.65 2.72
CA ILE A 207 31.53 28.22 3.76
C ILE A 207 31.96 29.61 3.32
N ASN A 208 31.64 30.61 4.12
CA ASN A 208 32.14 31.96 3.97
C ASN A 208 33.37 32.13 4.86
N LEU A 209 34.48 32.52 4.26
CA LEU A 209 35.74 32.78 4.94
C LEU A 209 36.02 34.28 4.90
N HIS A 210 36.41 34.82 6.05
CA HIS A 210 36.85 36.19 6.19
C HIS A 210 38.16 36.22 7.00
N ASN A 211 39.22 36.82 6.46
CA ASN A 211 40.47 36.96 7.20
C ASN A 211 40.38 38.14 8.20
N THR A 212 40.99 37.99 9.37
CA THR A 212 41.05 39.03 10.42
C THR A 212 42.45 39.58 10.67
N THR A 213 43.49 38.98 10.08
CA THR A 213 44.89 39.30 10.39
C THR A 213 45.68 39.74 9.17
N THR A 214 46.46 40.82 9.32
CA THR A 214 47.62 41.19 8.49
C THR A 214 48.87 40.49 9.02
N PRO A 215 49.84 40.01 8.20
CA PRO A 215 50.07 40.27 6.77
C PRO A 215 49.48 39.23 5.80
N LEU A 216 49.70 39.45 4.49
CA LEU A 216 49.26 38.62 3.35
C LEU A 216 49.81 37.18 3.47
N TYR A 217 48.91 36.20 3.53
CA TYR A 217 49.30 34.78 3.53
C TYR A 217 48.49 34.00 2.50
N ASP A 218 49.19 33.13 1.79
CA ASP A 218 48.59 32.11 0.93
C ASP A 218 48.33 30.84 1.73
N PHE A 219 47.17 30.25 1.52
CA PHE A 219 46.85 28.92 2.01
C PHE A 219 45.98 28.15 1.03
N ILE A 220 46.00 26.84 1.13
CA ILE A 220 45.14 25.96 0.36
C ILE A 220 44.13 25.36 1.32
N GLY A 221 42.85 25.58 1.05
CA GLY A 221 41.77 25.00 1.83
C GLY A 221 40.94 24.03 1.00
N GLN A 222 40.34 23.08 1.68
CA GLN A 222 39.61 21.99 1.06
C GLN A 222 38.37 21.66 1.89
N ILE A 223 37.25 21.46 1.20
CA ILE A 223 36.06 20.86 1.80
C ILE A 223 36.21 19.34 1.67
N GLY A 224 35.87 18.61 2.72
CA GLY A 224 35.85 17.16 2.72
C GLY A 224 34.58 16.62 3.34
N ILE A 225 34.27 15.39 2.96
CA ILE A 225 33.21 14.59 3.56
C ILE A 225 33.86 13.37 4.22
N ILE A 226 33.62 13.18 5.51
CA ILE A 226 34.06 12.02 6.26
C ILE A 226 32.88 11.06 6.33
N LYS A 227 33.00 9.90 5.66
CA LYS A 227 32.01 8.82 5.73
C LYS A 227 32.56 7.69 6.59
N ASN A 228 31.91 7.34 7.69
CA ASN A 228 32.30 6.24 8.58
C ASN A 228 33.80 6.26 8.96
N SER A 229 34.31 7.44 9.32
CA SER A 229 35.73 7.68 9.63
C SER A 229 36.70 7.64 8.44
N PHE A 230 36.22 7.34 7.23
CA PHE A 230 37.01 7.49 6.00
C PHE A 230 36.83 8.90 5.44
N LEU A 231 37.92 9.66 5.42
CA LEU A 231 37.96 10.99 4.81
C LEU A 231 37.98 10.87 3.29
N ASN A 232 36.95 11.40 2.63
CA ASN A 232 36.93 11.61 1.19
C ASN A 232 37.03 13.12 0.92
N LEU A 233 38.17 13.52 0.40
CA LEU A 233 38.49 14.91 0.09
C LEU A 233 37.95 15.24 -1.30
N GLN A 234 36.92 16.08 -1.37
CA GLN A 234 36.34 16.54 -2.63
C GLN A 234 36.26 18.06 -2.62
N TYR A 235 37.01 18.66 -3.56
CA TYR A 235 37.16 20.10 -3.84
C TYR A 235 38.36 20.78 -3.15
N ILE A 236 39.41 21.05 -3.93
CA ILE A 236 40.60 21.82 -3.51
C ILE A 236 40.46 23.23 -4.06
N THR A 237 40.70 24.24 -3.23
CA THR A 237 40.85 25.62 -3.72
C THR A 237 42.05 26.30 -3.08
N ARG A 238 42.73 27.14 -3.86
CA ARG A 238 43.84 27.98 -3.38
C ARG A 238 43.31 29.35 -3.02
N PHE A 239 43.79 29.89 -1.90
CA PHE A 239 43.48 31.22 -1.43
C PHE A 239 44.75 32.05 -1.35
N SER A 240 44.63 33.30 -1.78
CA SER A 240 45.56 34.37 -1.45
C SER A 240 44.77 35.42 -0.70
N THR A 241 45.13 35.71 0.55
CA THR A 241 44.40 36.66 1.37
C THR A 241 44.99 38.06 1.20
N ASP A 242 44.24 38.96 0.57
CA ASP A 242 44.46 40.41 0.65
C ASP A 242 43.69 41.02 1.85
N ASN A 243 43.91 42.30 2.14
CA ASN A 243 43.21 42.98 3.24
C ASN A 243 41.69 43.00 2.99
N ASN A 244 40.89 42.59 3.97
CA ASN A 244 39.42 42.45 3.88
C ASN A 244 38.93 41.38 2.88
N TYR A 245 39.71 40.31 2.69
CA TYR A 245 39.31 39.21 1.82
C TYR A 245 38.07 38.47 2.35
N PHE A 246 37.00 38.49 1.56
CA PHE A 246 35.80 37.67 1.74
C PHE A 246 35.69 36.68 0.58
N THR A 247 35.55 35.40 0.89
CA THR A 247 35.34 34.36 -0.13
C THR A 247 34.29 33.36 0.33
N THR A 248 33.61 32.79 -0.66
CA THR A 248 32.60 31.75 -0.45
C THR A 248 33.07 30.48 -1.15
N LEU A 249 33.04 29.39 -0.42
CA LEU A 249 33.21 28.04 -0.94
C LEU A 249 31.88 27.35 -0.98
N GLU A 250 31.65 26.61 -2.06
CA GLU A 250 30.48 25.77 -2.17
C GLU A 250 30.87 24.41 -2.74
N SER A 251 30.31 23.35 -2.18
CA SER A 251 30.46 22.00 -2.70
C SER A 251 29.15 21.24 -2.58
N ASN A 252 28.91 20.39 -3.58
CA ASN A 252 27.73 19.54 -3.65
C ASN A 252 28.17 18.08 -3.70
N PHE A 253 27.55 17.25 -2.87
CA PHE A 253 27.86 15.84 -2.75
C PHE A 253 26.60 15.03 -3.06
N LEU A 254 26.75 14.02 -3.90
CA LEU A 254 25.71 13.03 -4.16
C LEU A 254 26.30 11.66 -3.83
N ILE A 255 25.82 11.05 -2.75
CA ILE A 255 26.44 9.86 -2.18
C ILE A 255 25.38 8.82 -1.81
N ARG A 256 25.70 7.55 -2.10
CA ARG A 256 24.90 6.42 -1.62
C ARG A 256 25.32 6.08 -0.20
N LEU A 257 24.35 6.07 0.69
CA LEU A 257 24.51 5.72 2.10
C LEU A 257 23.68 4.48 2.40
N ASP A 258 24.25 3.59 3.20
CA ASP A 258 23.51 2.54 3.85
C ASP A 258 22.94 3.04 5.18
N GLN A 259 21.92 2.35 5.70
CA GLN A 259 21.38 2.69 7.01
C GLN A 259 22.48 2.70 8.07
N ASN A 260 22.49 3.74 8.90
CA ASN A 260 23.48 4.04 9.93
C ASN A 260 24.85 4.51 9.43
N ASP A 261 25.06 4.69 8.13
CA ASP A 261 26.24 5.40 7.65
C ASP A 261 26.27 6.82 8.24
N ALA A 262 27.42 7.19 8.79
CA ALA A 262 27.67 8.49 9.39
C ALA A 262 28.49 9.36 8.44
N VAL A 263 28.03 10.59 8.26
CA VAL A 263 28.62 11.60 7.38
C VAL A 263 28.90 12.87 8.17
N LYS A 264 30.13 13.37 8.08
CA LYS A 264 30.54 14.65 8.64
C LYS A 264 31.18 15.51 7.54
N PHE A 265 30.87 16.80 7.54
CA PHE A 265 31.50 17.75 6.63
C PHE A 265 32.53 18.56 7.37
N SER A 266 33.67 18.76 6.74
CA SER A 266 34.82 19.38 7.40
C SER A 266 35.54 20.27 6.40
N PHE A 267 36.02 21.41 6.89
CA PHE A 267 36.97 22.26 6.17
C PHE A 267 38.36 22.00 6.71
N PHE A 268 39.33 21.89 5.80
CA PHE A 268 40.73 21.62 6.12
C PHE A 268 41.62 22.67 5.46
N GLN A 269 42.67 23.09 6.16
CA GLN A 269 43.82 23.73 5.54
C GLN A 269 44.86 22.66 5.21
N VAL A 270 45.13 22.48 3.92
CA VAL A 270 46.03 21.43 3.42
C VAL A 270 47.45 21.94 3.12
N SER A 271 47.64 23.25 3.01
CA SER A 271 48.96 23.88 2.84
C SER A 271 48.92 25.38 3.19
N GLY A 272 50.09 26.00 3.35
CA GLY A 272 50.25 27.43 3.61
C GLY A 272 50.41 27.80 5.08
N HIS A 273 50.30 29.09 5.39
CA HIS A 273 50.53 29.62 6.73
C HIS A 273 49.30 29.45 7.62
N ALA A 274 49.52 29.17 8.90
CA ALA A 274 48.47 29.24 9.91
C ALA A 274 47.88 30.66 9.95
N ILE A 275 46.58 30.78 9.70
CA ILE A 275 45.87 32.06 9.71
C ILE A 275 44.61 31.97 10.57
N SER A 276 44.25 33.08 11.21
CA SER A 276 42.98 33.19 11.95
C SER A 276 41.86 33.57 11.00
N LEU A 277 40.93 32.64 10.79
CA LEU A 277 39.77 32.83 9.92
C LEU A 277 38.51 33.05 10.75
N ASN A 278 37.70 34.02 10.33
CA ASN A 278 36.29 34.10 10.63
C ASN A 278 35.54 33.20 9.65
N ILE A 279 34.83 32.20 10.17
CA ILE A 279 34.15 31.21 9.36
C ILE A 279 32.66 31.20 9.69
N ALA A 280 31.83 31.40 8.67
CA ALA A 280 30.39 31.14 8.74
C ALA A 280 30.05 30.04 7.73
N ALA A 281 29.28 29.05 8.14
CA ALA A 281 28.97 27.91 7.28
C ALA A 281 27.46 27.64 7.22
N ASP A 282 26.97 27.20 6.06
CA ASP A 282 25.62 26.71 5.84
C ASP A 282 25.75 25.33 5.21
N MET A 283 25.07 24.35 5.79
CA MET A 283 25.10 22.99 5.30
C MET A 283 23.69 22.43 5.27
N SER A 284 23.34 21.79 4.18
CA SER A 284 22.07 21.10 4.04
C SER A 284 22.26 19.73 3.41
N GLY A 285 21.29 18.85 3.65
CA GLY A 285 21.23 17.59 2.96
C GLY A 285 19.87 16.94 3.05
N PHE A 286 19.54 16.09 2.10
CA PHE A 286 18.27 15.37 2.06
C PHE A 286 18.39 14.05 1.30
N LYS A 287 17.48 13.12 1.60
CA LYS A 287 17.35 11.86 0.86
C LYS A 287 16.62 12.11 -0.46
N VAL A 288 17.18 11.62 -1.55
CA VAL A 288 16.59 11.71 -2.90
C VAL A 288 15.63 10.53 -3.14
N TYR A 289 16.07 9.30 -2.87
CA TYR A 289 15.28 8.07 -2.92
C TYR A 289 15.94 6.94 -2.12
#